data_AF-A0A0M2XSC9-F1
#
_entry.id   AF-A0A0M2XSC9-F1
#
_cell.length_a   1.000
_cell.length_b   1.000
_cell.length_c   1.000
_cell.angle_alpha   90.00
_cell.angle_beta   90.00
_cell.angle_gamma   90.00
#
_symmetry.space_group_name_H-M   'P 1'
#
loop_
_entity.id
_entity.type
_entity.pdbx_description
1 polymer ?
#
loop_
_entity_poly.entity_id
_entity_poly.type
_entity_poly.pdbx_seq_one_letter_code
_entity_poly.pdbx_strand_id
1 'polypeptide(L)'
;MSQLKKLFIRGVLEEEGRRYLSNQGREIRAKLHFHTRRLFNDRTMNVVSASDRYEGKLIITFPNYLRLLDARRNVKDRTGKRSRKGYQLYNKFAMGHYYAIAHRLQNDFTDDVALNLRRQWQQSNP
;
A
#
# COMPACT_ATOMS: atom_id res chain seq x y z
N MET A 1 -3.56 -23.25 6.38
CA MET A 1 -3.44 -22.66 5.02
C MET A 1 -2.34 -23.38 4.28
N SER A 2 -2.45 -23.58 2.96
CA SER A 2 -1.29 -23.98 2.15
C SER A 2 -0.17 -22.94 2.28
N GLN A 3 1.08 -23.38 2.41
CA GLN A 3 2.27 -22.53 2.49
C GLN A 3 2.34 -21.54 1.30
N LEU A 4 1.86 -21.98 0.13
CA LEU A 4 1.81 -21.17 -1.08
C LEU A 4 0.86 -19.97 -0.95
N LYS A 5 -0.27 -20.13 -0.26
CA LYS A 5 -1.19 -19.02 0.00
C LYS A 5 -0.60 -18.00 0.96
N LYS A 6 0.20 -18.42 1.95
CA LYS A 6 0.93 -17.50 2.84
C LYS A 6 1.95 -16.67 2.03
N LEU A 7 2.70 -17.31 1.14
CA LEU A 7 3.64 -16.64 0.23
C LEU A 7 2.93 -15.66 -0.71
N PHE A 8 1.78 -16.06 -1.25
CA PHE A 8 0.96 -15.19 -2.09
C PHE A 8 0.51 -13.93 -1.35
N ILE A 9 -0.12 -14.09 -0.18
CA ILE A 9 -0.59 -12.96 0.64
C ILE A 9 0.58 -12.01 0.95
N ARG A 10 1.72 -12.57 1.37
CA ARG A 10 2.92 -11.78 1.64
C ARG A 10 3.36 -11.00 0.41
N GLY A 11 3.44 -11.64 -0.75
CA GLY A 11 3.83 -10.98 -2.01
C GLY A 11 2.90 -9.84 -2.40
N VAL A 12 1.58 -10.04 -2.28
CA VAL A 12 0.58 -8.98 -2.54
C VAL A 12 0.77 -7.80 -1.58
N LEU A 13 0.93 -8.05 -0.28
CA LEU A 13 1.13 -6.99 0.72
C LEU A 13 2.45 -6.22 0.50
N GLU A 14 3.54 -6.92 0.17
CA GLU A 14 4.84 -6.30 -0.12
C GLU A 14 4.81 -5.46 -1.40
N GLU A 15 4.10 -5.91 -2.43
CA GLU A 15 3.96 -5.13 -3.66
C GLU A 15 3.06 -3.90 -3.44
N GLU A 16 1.89 -4.08 -2.83
CA GLU A 16 0.96 -2.98 -2.58
C GLU A 16 1.52 -1.96 -1.60
N GLY A 17 2.27 -2.38 -0.57
CA GLY A 17 2.97 -1.46 0.32
C GLY A 17 4.09 -0.66 -0.39
N ARG A 18 4.80 -1.26 -1.36
CA ARG A 18 5.79 -0.54 -2.17
C ARG A 18 5.11 0.49 -3.07
N ARG A 19 4.00 0.10 -3.71
CA ARG A 19 3.18 1.00 -4.52
C ARG A 19 2.62 2.15 -3.68
N TYR A 20 2.17 1.87 -2.44
CA TYR A 20 1.72 2.89 -1.50
C TYR A 20 2.79 3.96 -1.28
N LEU A 21 4.01 3.55 -0.89
CA LEU A 21 5.10 4.48 -0.59
C LEU A 21 5.49 5.31 -1.82
N SER A 22 5.56 4.67 -2.99
CA SER A 22 5.91 5.32 -4.25
C SER A 22 4.85 6.35 -4.69
N ASN A 23 3.58 5.93 -4.74
CA ASN A 23 2.49 6.78 -5.19
C ASN A 23 2.25 7.96 -4.27
N GLN A 24 2.25 7.72 -2.95
CA GLN A 24 2.13 8.79 -1.95
C GLN A 24 3.35 9.72 -2.03
N GLY A 25 4.57 9.17 -2.12
CA GLY A 25 5.79 9.94 -2.25
C GLY A 25 5.79 10.88 -3.46
N ARG A 26 5.27 10.42 -4.60
CA ARG A 26 5.12 11.23 -5.82
C ARG A 26 4.15 12.39 -5.61
N GLU A 27 2.99 12.16 -4.99
CA GLU A 27 2.04 13.25 -4.73
C GLU A 27 2.57 14.27 -3.72
N ILE A 28 3.29 13.81 -2.69
CA ILE A 28 3.92 14.72 -1.74
C ILE A 28 4.93 15.61 -2.46
N ARG A 29 5.80 15.02 -3.31
CA ARG A 29 6.82 15.77 -4.06
C ARG A 29 6.19 16.79 -5.02
N ALA A 30 5.05 16.47 -5.61
CA ALA A 30 4.34 17.39 -6.49
C ALA A 30 3.70 18.57 -5.76
N LYS A 31 3.44 18.45 -4.45
CA LYS A 31 2.69 19.45 -3.67
C LYS A 31 3.55 20.26 -2.70
N LEU A 32 4.72 19.75 -2.32
CA LEU A 32 5.55 20.34 -1.28
C LEU A 32 6.95 20.65 -1.78
N HIS A 33 7.43 21.83 -1.41
CA HIS A 33 8.84 22.17 -1.45
C HIS A 33 9.48 21.72 -0.13
N PHE A 34 10.52 20.91 -0.19
CA PHE A 34 11.15 20.33 1.00
C PHE A 34 12.36 21.13 1.45
N HIS A 35 12.42 21.44 2.73
CA HIS A 35 13.68 21.84 3.39
C HIS A 35 14.44 20.62 3.93
N THR A 36 13.77 19.74 4.70
CA THR A 36 14.43 18.62 5.41
C THR A 36 14.17 17.24 4.81
N ARG A 37 13.21 17.10 3.88
CA ARG A 37 12.78 15.82 3.25
C ARG A 37 12.34 14.71 4.22
N ARG A 38 12.23 14.94 5.53
CA ARG A 38 11.82 13.94 6.55
C ARG A 38 10.49 13.27 6.25
N LEU A 39 9.51 14.05 5.76
CA LEU A 39 8.20 13.53 5.37
C LEU A 39 8.27 12.52 4.20
N PHE A 40 9.40 12.52 3.47
CA PHE A 40 9.72 11.55 2.44
C PHE A 40 10.58 10.39 2.96
N ASN A 41 11.65 10.70 3.66
CA ASN A 41 12.68 9.73 4.04
C ASN A 41 12.27 8.84 5.21
N ASP A 42 11.47 9.36 6.14
CA ASP A 42 11.16 8.68 7.40
C ASP A 42 9.93 7.76 7.25
N ARG A 43 9.52 7.48 6.01
CA ARG A 43 8.42 6.55 5.72
C ARG A 43 8.97 5.16 5.52
N THR A 44 8.44 4.20 6.26
CA THR A 44 8.86 2.80 6.18
C THR A 44 7.66 1.89 5.96
N MET A 45 7.92 0.71 5.40
CA MET A 45 6.94 -0.34 5.19
C MET A 45 7.50 -1.64 5.73
N ASN A 46 6.66 -2.38 6.46
CA ASN A 46 6.98 -3.71 6.94
C ASN A 46 5.78 -4.64 6.72
N VAL A 47 6.05 -5.87 6.33
CA VAL A 47 5.03 -6.92 6.23
C VAL A 47 5.33 -7.97 7.28
N VAL A 48 4.48 -8.02 8.30
CA VAL A 48 4.57 -9.03 9.34
C VAL A 48 3.75 -10.24 8.90
N SER A 49 4.42 -11.37 8.75
CA SER A 49 3.75 -12.65 8.53
C SER A 49 3.29 -13.17 9.88
N ALA A 50 2.00 -13.12 10.18
CA ALA A 50 1.51 -13.70 11.43
C ALA A 50 1.61 -15.24 11.41
N SER A 51 1.97 -15.80 12.57
CA SER A 51 1.82 -17.22 12.91
C SER A 51 0.42 -17.73 12.57
N ASP A 52 0.31 -19.01 12.18
CA ASP A 52 -0.84 -19.93 11.98
C ASP A 52 -2.24 -19.46 11.58
N ARG A 53 -2.68 -18.25 11.92
CA ARG A 53 -4.04 -17.70 11.75
C ARG A 53 -4.22 -16.69 10.61
N TYR A 54 -3.43 -16.78 9.54
CA TYR A 54 -3.70 -16.09 8.26
C TYR A 54 -3.57 -14.55 8.26
N GLU A 55 -3.01 -13.93 9.29
CA GLU A 55 -2.96 -12.46 9.37
C GLU A 55 -1.65 -11.91 8.76
N GLY A 56 -1.59 -11.84 7.42
CA GLY A 56 -0.60 -10.99 6.78
C GLY A 56 -0.88 -9.53 7.15
N LYS A 57 0.04 -8.87 7.87
CA LYS A 57 -0.14 -7.48 8.32
C LYS A 57 0.84 -6.56 7.61
N LEU A 58 0.31 -5.67 6.76
CA LEU A 58 1.07 -4.56 6.19
C LEU A 58 1.06 -3.38 7.16
N ILE A 59 2.25 -2.96 7.59
CA ILE A 59 2.46 -1.81 8.48
C ILE A 59 3.18 -0.73 7.68
N ILE A 60 2.58 0.45 7.58
CA ILE A 60 3.22 1.64 7.02
C ILE A 60 3.44 2.63 8.16
N THR A 61 4.69 3.09 8.32
CA THR A 61 5.05 4.13 9.30
C THR A 61 5.39 5.40 8.56
N PHE A 62 5.00 6.55 9.11
CA PHE A 62 5.29 7.87 8.57
C PHE A 62 5.23 8.93 9.68
N PRO A 63 5.82 10.11 9.47
CA PRO A 63 5.75 11.19 10.45
C PRO A 63 4.31 11.68 10.69
N ASN A 64 3.93 11.92 11.96
CA ASN A 64 2.56 12.31 12.34
C ASN A 64 2.02 13.53 11.58
N TYR A 65 2.88 14.50 11.28
CA TYR A 65 2.51 15.71 10.56
C TYR A 65 2.19 15.49 9.07
N LEU A 66 2.38 14.28 8.54
CA LEU A 66 1.80 13.88 7.24
C LEU A 66 0.27 14.02 7.26
N ARG A 67 -0.38 13.72 8.38
CA ARG A 67 -1.84 13.89 8.57
C ARG A 67 -2.27 15.35 8.65
N LEU A 68 -1.36 16.31 8.81
CA LEU A 68 -1.71 17.74 8.81
C LEU A 68 -1.85 18.29 7.38
N LEU A 69 -1.12 17.72 6.42
CA LEU A 69 -1.26 18.05 4.98
C LEU A 69 -2.66 17.75 4.43
N ASP A 70 -3.43 17.00 5.21
CA ASP A 70 -4.73 16.46 4.87
C ASP A 70 -5.90 17.33 5.32
N ALA A 71 -5.66 18.34 6.15
CA ALA A 71 -6.73 19.07 6.81
C ALA A 71 -7.52 20.03 5.89
N ARG A 72 -7.00 20.39 4.70
CA ARG A 72 -7.52 21.56 3.96
C ARG A 72 -7.46 21.45 2.43
N ARG A 73 -8.13 20.48 1.81
CA ARG A 73 -8.28 20.50 0.34
C ARG A 73 -9.73 20.34 -0.13
N ASN A 74 -10.30 21.46 -0.56
CA ASN A 74 -11.44 21.48 -1.44
C ASN A 74 -10.97 21.07 -2.84
N VAL A 75 -11.47 19.95 -3.35
CA VAL A 75 -11.24 19.47 -4.72
C VAL A 75 -12.41 19.95 -5.56
N LYS A 76 -12.11 20.72 -6.61
CA LYS A 76 -13.11 21.09 -7.60
C LYS A 76 -13.48 19.87 -8.44
N ASP A 77 -14.75 19.74 -8.76
CA ASP A 77 -15.24 18.81 -9.78
C ASP A 77 -14.66 19.14 -11.17
N ARG A 78 -14.85 18.23 -12.14
CA ARG A 78 -14.32 18.37 -13.50
C ARG A 78 -14.82 19.63 -14.21
N THR A 79 -15.96 20.14 -13.77
CA THR A 79 -16.64 21.37 -14.20
C THR A 79 -16.22 22.64 -13.43
N GLY A 80 -15.43 22.52 -12.37
CA GLY A 80 -14.95 23.66 -11.57
C GLY A 80 -15.99 24.30 -10.64
N LYS A 81 -17.25 23.85 -10.68
CA LYS A 81 -18.41 24.46 -10.03
C LYS A 81 -18.70 23.93 -8.63
N ARG A 82 -18.31 22.69 -8.32
CA ARG A 82 -18.54 22.07 -7.00
C ARG A 82 -17.22 21.77 -6.31
N SER A 83 -17.06 22.33 -5.12
CA SER A 83 -15.99 22.01 -4.18
C SER A 83 -16.44 20.86 -3.30
N ARG A 84 -15.81 19.69 -3.43
CA ARG A 84 -15.93 18.60 -2.45
C ARG A 84 -14.71 18.58 -1.54
N LYS A 85 -14.85 18.15 -0.29
CA LYS A 85 -13.68 17.77 0.50
C LYS A 85 -12.99 16.61 -0.21
N GLY A 86 -11.77 16.82 -0.71
CA GLY A 86 -10.97 15.74 -1.27
C GLY A 86 -10.62 14.76 -0.17
N TYR A 87 -10.44 13.49 -0.52
CA TYR A 87 -9.82 12.56 0.41
C TYR A 87 -8.44 13.10 0.79
N GLN A 88 -8.24 13.18 2.10
CA GLN A 88 -6.97 13.37 2.77
C GLN A 88 -5.91 12.49 2.10
N LEU A 89 -4.72 13.01 1.80
CA LEU A 89 -3.62 12.29 1.14
C LEU A 89 -3.37 10.94 1.80
N TYR A 90 -3.36 10.89 3.14
CA TYR A 90 -3.25 9.64 3.88
C TYR A 90 -4.42 8.69 3.57
N ASN A 91 -5.66 9.12 3.81
CA ASN A 91 -6.85 8.26 3.63
C ASN A 91 -7.04 7.82 2.17
N LYS A 92 -6.71 8.69 1.22
CA LYS A 92 -6.76 8.39 -0.22
C LYS A 92 -5.90 7.18 -0.55
N PHE A 93 -4.63 7.19 -0.11
CA PHE A 93 -3.72 6.08 -0.40
C PHE A 93 -4.02 4.87 0.48
N ALA A 94 -4.39 5.06 1.75
CA ALA A 94 -4.74 3.95 2.64
C ALA A 94 -5.93 3.16 2.09
N MET A 95 -7.03 3.85 1.74
CA MET A 95 -8.22 3.20 1.19
C MET A 95 -7.98 2.66 -0.21
N GLY A 96 -7.29 3.41 -1.08
CA GLY A 96 -6.97 2.94 -2.43
C GLY A 96 -6.19 1.63 -2.43
N HIS A 97 -5.15 1.53 -1.59
CA HIS A 97 -4.37 0.30 -1.46
C HIS A 97 -5.11 -0.80 -0.70
N TYR A 98 -5.96 -0.46 0.28
CA TYR A 98 -6.82 -1.45 0.93
C TYR A 98 -7.73 -2.17 -0.09
N TYR A 99 -8.41 -1.42 -0.95
CA TYR A 99 -9.27 -2.02 -1.99
C TYR A 99 -8.47 -2.78 -3.03
N ALA A 100 -7.28 -2.28 -3.41
CA ALA A 100 -6.39 -3.00 -4.33
C ALA A 100 -5.95 -4.35 -3.72
N ILE A 101 -5.54 -4.38 -2.46
CA ILE A 101 -5.19 -5.61 -1.74
C ILE A 101 -6.38 -6.56 -1.73
N ALA A 102 -7.57 -6.09 -1.33
CA ALA A 102 -8.76 -6.93 -1.27
C ALA A 102 -9.10 -7.57 -2.62
N HIS A 103 -9.09 -6.77 -3.70
CA HIS A 103 -9.32 -7.25 -5.06
C HIS A 103 -8.32 -8.33 -5.47
N ARG A 104 -7.02 -8.08 -5.25
CA ARG A 104 -5.96 -9.01 -5.63
C ARG A 104 -6.02 -10.29 -4.82
N LEU A 105 -6.32 -10.21 -3.52
CA LEU A 105 -6.48 -11.39 -2.68
C LEU A 105 -7.69 -12.24 -3.09
N GLN A 106 -8.75 -11.61 -3.63
CA GLN A 106 -9.94 -12.31 -4.11
C GLN A 106 -9.71 -12.95 -5.48
N ASN A 107 -8.99 -12.29 -6.39
CA ASN A 107 -8.98 -12.63 -7.82
C ASN A 107 -7.64 -13.19 -8.34
N ASP A 108 -6.50 -12.80 -7.76
CA ASP A 108 -5.19 -13.07 -8.35
C ASP A 108 -4.56 -14.41 -7.90
N PHE A 109 -5.21 -15.15 -6.99
CA PHE A 109 -4.71 -16.48 -6.58
C PHE A 109 -5.19 -17.58 -7.56
N THR A 110 -4.64 -17.56 -8.78
CA THR A 110 -4.92 -18.54 -9.83
C THR A 110 -3.99 -19.75 -9.75
N ASP A 111 -4.34 -20.83 -10.46
CA ASP A 111 -3.52 -22.05 -10.52
C ASP A 111 -2.11 -21.78 -11.07
N ASP A 112 -1.98 -20.90 -12.07
CA ASP A 112 -0.69 -20.49 -12.61
C ASP A 112 0.18 -19.77 -11.57
N VAL A 113 -0.44 -18.90 -10.78
CA VAL A 113 0.24 -18.19 -9.69
C VAL A 113 0.67 -19.18 -8.61
N ALA A 114 -0.17 -20.15 -8.27
CA ALA A 114 0.17 -21.21 -7.33
C ALA A 114 1.34 -22.08 -7.82
N LEU A 115 1.37 -22.44 -9.11
CA LEU A 115 2.49 -23.18 -9.72
C LEU A 115 3.78 -22.39 -9.68
N ASN A 116 3.75 -21.09 -10.02
CA ASN A 116 4.92 -20.23 -9.98
C ASN A 116 5.46 -20.06 -8.56
N LEU A 117 4.58 -19.84 -7.57
CA LEU A 117 4.95 -19.78 -6.16
C LEU A 117 5.56 -21.09 -5.66
N ARG A 118 5.04 -22.23 -6.14
CA ARG A 118 5.59 -23.55 -5.80
C ARG A 118 7.01 -23.72 -6.32
N ARG A 119 7.28 -23.33 -7.57
CA ARG A 119 8.64 -23.35 -8.15
C ARG A 119 9.60 -22.45 -7.37
N GLN A 120 9.19 -21.23 -7.05
CA GLN A 120 10.00 -20.30 -6.25
C GLN A 120 10.29 -20.84 -4.84
N TRP A 121 9.31 -21.50 -4.23
CA TRP A 121 9.47 -22.10 -2.90
C TRP A 121 10.45 -23.28 -2.91
N GLN A 122 10.38 -24.14 -3.93
CA GLN A 122 11.33 -25.24 -4.12
C GLN A 122 12.76 -24.76 -4.40
N GLN A 123 12.93 -23.66 -5.14
CA GLN A 123 14.25 -23.07 -5.39
C GLN A 123 14.87 -22.42 -4.15
N SER A 124 14.05 -21.96 -3.20
CA SER A 124 14.51 -21.28 -1.97
C SER A 124 14.65 -22.21 -0.76
N ASN A 125 14.12 -23.44 -0.82
CA ASN A 125 14.30 -24.50 0.17
C ASN A 125 14.68 -25.80 -0.56
N PRO A 126 15.97 -26.02 -0.86
CA PRO A 126 16.45 -27.23 -1.55
C PRO A 126 16.28 -28.50 -0.71
#